data_AF-A0A916BYD2-F1
#
_entry.id   AF-A0A916BYD2-F1
#
_cell.length_a   1.000
_cell.length_b   1.000
_cell.length_c   1.000
_cell.angle_alpha   90.00
_cell.angle_beta   90.00
_cell.angle_gamma   90.00
#
_symmetry.space_group_name_H-M   'P 1'
#
loop_
_entity.id
_entity.type
_entity.pdbx_description
1 polymer ?
#
loop_
_entity_poly.entity_id
_entity_poly.type
_entity_poly.pdbx_seq_one_letter_code
_entity_poly.pdbx_strand_id
1 'polypeptide(L)'
;MKRFVLFALGLSWLILSGCSSVPSRETQTPTPDVMQTTVAELQTQNDQLATQVAGIPATIENLPTATPLPSATPTSTTTPTATPTATATRAVARRAAPTATLIWPQVLWFTSDQGEVNPGENVTLRWDTESVTRAVIQQYGANNVNYSEVSVGPDGSIVLPITDQERLYHTFVLNAYNAAGDNTSDSVTVYIRCPHTYFFSPTADTYRWDCPEGPAGTSSAAEEYFEGGRMIWLGPEKVIYVLLNDGGLYTYADTWTEGQPDVDPGIAPPSGRYKPVRGFGRVWGSDPYIRSRLGWAMSPEQGYQAQLQRSWACCSPGSNALYLREFDNRVVHLWPNSTSAGRWEFTQF
;
A
#
# COMPACT_ATOMS: atom_id res chain seq x y z
N MET A 1 -43.18 67.45 44.80
CA MET A 1 -43.79 67.50 46.14
C MET A 1 -43.54 66.17 46.86
N LYS A 2 -43.14 66.21 48.15
CA LYS A 2 -42.87 65.11 49.12
C LYS A 2 -41.63 64.24 48.78
N ARG A 3 -40.44 64.36 49.39
CA ARG A 3 -39.91 64.36 50.79
C ARG A 3 -40.04 63.02 51.55
N PHE A 4 -38.87 62.51 51.99
CA PHE A 4 -38.46 61.80 53.24
C PHE A 4 -37.72 60.45 53.01
N VAL A 5 -36.38 60.39 53.18
CA VAL A 5 -35.56 60.00 54.37
C VAL A 5 -35.07 58.54 54.24
N LEU A 6 -33.76 58.22 54.05
CA LEU A 6 -32.52 58.31 54.87
C LEU A 6 -32.22 57.02 55.70
N PHE A 7 -30.97 56.54 55.52
CA PHE A 7 -30.13 55.65 56.36
C PHE A 7 -30.35 54.12 56.38
N ALA A 8 -29.38 53.35 55.85
CA ALA A 8 -28.24 52.76 56.59
C ALA A 8 -27.72 51.41 55.99
N LEU A 9 -26.40 51.41 55.73
CA LEU A 9 -25.39 50.33 55.65
C LEU A 9 -25.79 48.86 55.96
N GLY A 10 -25.31 47.93 55.13
CA GLY A 10 -25.21 46.50 55.46
C GLY A 10 -24.64 45.60 54.35
N LEU A 11 -23.35 45.31 54.48
CA LEU A 11 -22.49 44.27 53.87
C LEU A 11 -23.14 42.99 53.26
N SER A 12 -22.43 42.46 52.26
CA SER A 12 -22.21 41.03 51.92
C SER A 12 -22.82 40.46 50.62
N TRP A 13 -21.89 40.00 49.78
CA TRP A 13 -21.95 39.03 48.70
C TRP A 13 -23.04 37.94 48.83
N LEU A 14 -23.73 37.64 47.73
CA LEU A 14 -23.66 36.33 47.04
C LEU A 14 -24.48 36.37 45.73
N ILE A 15 -23.79 36.09 44.62
CA ILE A 15 -24.38 35.87 43.29
C ILE A 15 -24.75 34.38 43.21
N LEU A 16 -26.02 34.08 42.95
CA LEU A 16 -26.46 32.73 42.57
C LEU A 16 -26.99 32.78 41.13
N SER A 17 -26.06 32.52 40.22
CA SER A 17 -26.28 32.15 38.84
C SER A 17 -26.88 30.74 38.80
N GLY A 18 -28.08 30.59 38.24
CA GLY A 18 -28.64 29.28 37.92
C GLY A 18 -27.93 28.68 36.70
N CYS A 19 -26.99 27.77 36.93
CA CYS A 19 -26.49 26.84 35.91
C CYS A 19 -27.41 25.62 35.87
N SER A 20 -28.06 25.37 34.73
CA SER A 20 -28.68 24.09 34.41
C SER A 20 -27.56 23.06 34.16
N SER A 21 -27.43 22.08 35.06
CA SER A 21 -26.51 20.95 34.89
C SER A 21 -27.05 19.97 33.83
N VAL A 22 -26.32 19.83 32.73
CA VAL A 22 -26.47 18.71 31.79
C VAL A 22 -25.98 17.44 32.50
N PRO A 23 -26.76 16.33 32.53
CA PRO A 23 -26.30 15.10 33.16
C PRO A 23 -25.14 14.49 32.37
N SER A 24 -24.06 14.17 33.06
CA SER A 24 -22.89 13.46 32.54
C SER A 24 -23.31 12.09 32.02
N ARG A 25 -23.06 11.81 30.74
CA ARG A 25 -23.19 10.46 30.17
C ARG A 25 -22.00 9.65 30.67
N GLU A 26 -22.23 8.73 31.60
CA GLU A 26 -21.22 7.76 32.02
C GLU A 26 -20.79 6.91 30.82
N THR A 27 -19.52 7.02 30.46
CA THR A 27 -18.85 6.07 29.57
C THR A 27 -18.63 4.80 30.38
N GLN A 28 -19.57 3.86 30.32
CA GLN A 28 -19.38 2.54 30.95
C GLN A 28 -18.33 1.76 30.16
N THR A 29 -17.14 1.64 30.75
CA THR A 29 -16.17 0.60 30.38
C THR A 29 -16.85 -0.75 30.59
N PRO A 30 -16.93 -1.64 29.58
CA PRO A 30 -17.59 -2.94 29.75
C PRO A 30 -16.90 -3.72 30.87
N THR A 31 -17.68 -4.18 31.84
CA THR A 31 -17.20 -4.97 32.96
C THR A 31 -16.63 -6.31 32.47
N PRO A 32 -15.65 -6.91 33.18
CA PRO A 32 -15.03 -8.18 32.80
C PRO A 32 -16.03 -9.32 32.52
N ASP A 33 -17.18 -9.33 33.20
CA ASP A 33 -18.26 -10.32 32.98
C ASP A 33 -18.91 -10.20 31.60
N VAL A 34 -19.07 -8.98 31.09
CA VAL A 34 -19.64 -8.75 29.74
C VAL A 34 -18.63 -9.22 28.69
N MET A 35 -17.34 -8.94 28.90
CA MET A 35 -16.27 -9.40 28.01
C MET A 35 -16.15 -10.93 27.98
N GLN A 36 -16.25 -11.61 29.13
CA GLN A 36 -16.22 -13.07 29.19
C GLN A 36 -17.43 -13.71 28.51
N THR A 37 -18.61 -13.09 28.65
CA THR A 37 -19.84 -13.57 27.99
C THR A 37 -19.71 -13.46 26.47
N THR A 38 -19.19 -12.35 25.95
CA THR A 38 -18.96 -12.18 24.51
C THR A 38 -17.95 -13.19 23.94
N VAL A 39 -16.89 -13.51 24.70
CA VAL A 39 -15.89 -14.51 24.27
C VAL A 39 -16.49 -15.91 24.17
N ALA A 40 -17.33 -16.31 25.13
CA ALA A 40 -18.00 -17.60 25.12
C ALA A 40 -19.01 -17.74 23.96
N GLU A 41 -19.73 -16.66 23.64
CA GLU A 41 -20.66 -16.61 22.50
C GLU A 41 -19.90 -16.75 21.16
N LEU A 42 -18.79 -16.03 20.99
CA LEU A 42 -17.95 -16.12 19.78
C LEU A 42 -17.32 -17.51 19.61
N GLN A 43 -16.90 -18.16 20.69
CA GLN A 43 -16.37 -19.53 20.64
C GLN A 43 -17.44 -20.53 20.19
N THR A 44 -18.66 -20.40 20.73
CA THR A 44 -19.80 -21.25 20.33
C THR A 44 -20.14 -21.07 18.85
N GLN A 45 -20.07 -19.85 18.34
CA GLN A 45 -20.33 -19.55 16.93
C GLN A 45 -19.26 -20.14 16.00
N ASN A 46 -17.99 -20.11 16.42
CA ASN A 46 -16.89 -20.72 15.67
C ASN A 46 -16.99 -22.25 15.61
N ASP A 47 -17.38 -22.91 16.71
CA ASP A 47 -17.55 -24.38 16.74
C ASP A 47 -18.71 -24.83 15.84
N GLN A 48 -19.77 -24.02 15.75
CA GLN A 48 -20.89 -24.26 14.81
C GLN A 48 -20.44 -24.12 13.35
N LEU A 49 -19.63 -23.11 13.02
CA LEU A 49 -19.07 -22.94 11.67
C LEU A 49 -18.12 -24.09 11.29
N ALA A 50 -17.27 -24.52 12.23
CA ALA A 50 -16.35 -25.64 12.00
C ALA A 50 -17.09 -26.95 11.69
N THR A 51 -18.21 -27.19 12.38
CA THR A 51 -19.07 -28.36 12.12
C THR A 51 -19.77 -28.27 10.75
N GLN A 52 -20.09 -27.06 10.30
CA GLN A 52 -20.73 -26.82 9.00
C GLN A 52 -19.78 -27.06 7.82
N VAL A 53 -18.49 -26.73 7.97
CA VAL A 53 -17.46 -26.95 6.95
C VAL A 53 -17.06 -28.43 6.85
N ALA A 54 -17.08 -29.16 7.97
CA ALA A 54 -16.79 -30.60 7.99
C ALA A 54 -17.83 -31.48 7.26
N GLY A 55 -19.01 -30.93 6.95
CA GLY A 55 -20.11 -31.63 6.27
C GLY A 55 -20.12 -31.50 4.74
N ILE A 56 -19.15 -30.84 4.13
CA ILE A 56 -19.09 -30.65 2.67
C ILE A 56 -18.36 -31.85 2.02
N PRO A 57 -19.05 -32.73 1.26
CA PRO A 57 -18.37 -33.81 0.55
C PRO A 57 -17.53 -33.27 -0.61
N ALA A 58 -16.23 -33.54 -0.58
CA ALA A 58 -15.33 -33.31 -1.71
C ALA A 58 -15.69 -34.30 -2.84
N THR A 59 -16.50 -33.86 -3.80
CA THR A 59 -16.80 -34.64 -5.02
C THR A 59 -16.34 -33.84 -6.23
N ILE A 60 -15.08 -34.01 -6.59
CA ILE A 60 -14.60 -33.72 -7.95
C ILE A 60 -14.54 -35.07 -8.66
N GLU A 61 -15.62 -35.44 -9.33
CA GLU A 61 -15.60 -36.53 -10.30
C GLU A 61 -16.53 -36.12 -11.44
N ASN A 62 -15.93 -35.67 -12.55
CA ASN A 62 -16.33 -35.90 -13.93
C ASN A 62 -15.59 -34.95 -14.88
N LEU A 63 -14.41 -35.35 -15.34
CA LEU A 63 -13.76 -34.78 -16.52
C LEU A 63 -13.96 -35.77 -17.68
N PRO A 64 -14.54 -35.36 -18.83
CA PRO A 64 -14.75 -36.28 -19.95
C PRO A 64 -13.42 -36.69 -20.60
N THR A 65 -13.22 -38.01 -20.69
CA THR A 65 -12.11 -38.69 -21.36
C THR A 65 -12.13 -38.46 -22.87
N ALA A 66 -10.96 -38.19 -23.46
CA ALA A 66 -10.78 -38.01 -24.90
C ALA A 66 -10.94 -39.32 -25.68
N THR A 67 -11.75 -39.27 -26.74
CA THR A 67 -12.03 -40.36 -27.70
C THR A 67 -10.83 -40.60 -28.63
N PRO A 68 -10.40 -41.86 -28.88
CA PRO A 68 -9.38 -42.15 -29.88
C PRO A 68 -9.97 -42.21 -31.30
N LEU A 69 -9.24 -41.65 -32.27
CA LEU A 69 -9.56 -41.65 -33.70
C LEU A 69 -9.09 -42.96 -34.39
N PRO A 70 -9.83 -43.53 -35.35
CA PRO A 70 -9.50 -44.84 -35.93
C PRO A 70 -8.33 -44.84 -36.91
N SER A 71 -7.62 -45.98 -36.89
CA SER A 71 -6.50 -46.39 -37.72
C SER A 71 -6.93 -46.69 -39.16
N ALA A 72 -6.18 -46.20 -40.16
CA ALA A 72 -6.41 -46.48 -41.57
C ALA A 72 -5.59 -47.70 -42.05
N THR A 73 -6.28 -48.64 -42.68
CA THR A 73 -5.74 -49.86 -43.33
C THR A 73 -5.33 -49.54 -44.79
N PRO A 74 -4.21 -50.09 -45.31
CA PRO A 74 -3.80 -49.85 -46.69
C PRO A 74 -4.60 -50.71 -47.67
N THR A 75 -5.05 -50.10 -48.77
CA THR A 75 -5.62 -50.82 -49.93
C THR A 75 -4.61 -50.80 -51.06
N SER A 76 -4.17 -51.98 -51.50
CA SER A 76 -3.40 -52.19 -52.73
C SER A 76 -4.34 -52.20 -53.93
N THR A 77 -4.05 -51.43 -54.97
CA THR A 77 -4.69 -51.61 -56.30
C THR A 77 -3.70 -51.32 -57.41
N THR A 78 -3.87 -52.09 -58.48
CA THR A 78 -2.94 -52.52 -59.50
C THR A 78 -2.57 -51.50 -60.58
N THR A 79 -1.35 -51.66 -61.07
CA THR A 79 -0.74 -51.12 -62.29
C THR A 79 -1.62 -51.25 -63.54
N PRO A 80 -1.54 -50.25 -64.45
CA PRO A 80 -1.42 -50.56 -65.86
C PRO A 80 -0.16 -49.98 -66.53
N THR A 81 0.21 -50.69 -67.59
CA THR A 81 1.44 -50.71 -68.37
C THR A 81 1.67 -49.48 -69.25
N ALA A 82 2.95 -49.24 -69.52
CA ALA A 82 3.58 -48.10 -70.18
C ALA A 82 3.13 -47.76 -71.61
N THR A 83 3.38 -46.51 -72.00
CA THR A 83 3.70 -46.10 -73.38
C THR A 83 4.86 -45.09 -73.30
N PRO A 84 5.92 -45.24 -74.11
CA PRO A 84 7.16 -44.49 -73.95
C PRO A 84 7.05 -43.13 -74.64
N THR A 85 7.71 -42.08 -74.12
CA THR A 85 8.41 -41.03 -74.92
C THR A 85 9.05 -39.98 -74.00
N ALA A 86 10.21 -39.52 -74.46
CA ALA A 86 11.04 -38.38 -74.03
C ALA A 86 11.92 -38.59 -72.78
N THR A 87 13.19 -38.87 -73.06
CA THR A 87 14.34 -38.73 -72.17
C THR A 87 14.37 -37.32 -71.54
N ALA A 88 13.92 -37.21 -70.30
CA ALA A 88 14.24 -36.07 -69.45
C ALA A 88 15.49 -36.41 -68.64
N THR A 89 16.51 -35.56 -68.74
CA THR A 89 17.71 -35.60 -67.90
C THR A 89 17.30 -35.62 -66.44
N ARG A 90 17.49 -36.78 -65.78
CA ARG A 90 17.16 -37.00 -64.36
C ARG A 90 18.08 -36.15 -63.50
N ALA A 91 17.62 -34.97 -63.11
CA ALA A 91 18.20 -34.26 -61.97
C ALA A 91 18.05 -35.19 -60.75
N VAL A 92 19.17 -35.44 -60.04
CA VAL A 92 19.15 -36.19 -58.79
C VAL A 92 18.23 -35.44 -57.84
N ALA A 93 17.06 -36.01 -57.55
CA ALA A 93 16.16 -35.47 -56.54
C ALA A 93 16.93 -35.47 -55.22
N ARG A 94 17.35 -34.27 -54.76
CA ARG A 94 17.86 -34.11 -53.40
C ARG A 94 16.77 -34.65 -52.47
N ARG A 95 17.10 -35.70 -51.72
CA ARG A 95 16.28 -36.18 -50.61
C ARG A 95 15.95 -34.95 -49.76
N ALA A 96 14.66 -34.64 -49.61
CA ALA A 96 14.24 -33.58 -48.71
C ALA A 96 14.90 -33.87 -47.36
N ALA A 97 15.69 -32.91 -46.87
CA ALA A 97 16.26 -33.02 -45.54
C ALA A 97 15.08 -33.23 -44.58
N PRO A 98 15.19 -34.12 -43.57
CA PRO A 98 14.15 -34.23 -42.56
C PRO A 98 13.86 -32.83 -42.02
N THR A 99 12.61 -32.39 -42.11
CA THR A 99 12.16 -31.14 -41.50
C THR A 99 12.49 -31.25 -40.03
N ALA A 100 13.45 -30.46 -39.54
CA ALA A 100 13.83 -30.47 -38.14
C ALA A 100 12.57 -30.19 -37.31
N THR A 101 12.19 -31.13 -36.45
CA THR A 101 11.09 -30.92 -35.51
C THR A 101 11.51 -29.76 -34.61
N LEU A 102 10.66 -28.74 -34.53
CA LEU A 102 10.91 -27.57 -33.68
C LEU A 102 10.84 -27.99 -32.22
N ILE A 103 11.96 -27.88 -31.50
CA ILE A 103 12.07 -28.26 -30.09
C ILE A 103 12.02 -26.98 -29.25
N TRP A 104 10.85 -26.67 -28.70
CA TRP A 104 10.67 -25.52 -27.81
C TRP A 104 11.24 -25.83 -26.42
N PRO A 105 11.93 -24.87 -25.77
CA PRO A 105 12.32 -25.03 -24.38
C PRO A 105 11.08 -25.02 -23.47
N GLN A 106 11.11 -25.81 -22.39
CA GLN A 106 10.04 -25.86 -21.40
C GLN A 106 10.61 -25.73 -19.98
N VAL A 107 9.90 -25.00 -19.11
CA VAL A 107 10.11 -25.07 -17.66
C VAL A 107 9.09 -26.06 -17.11
N LEU A 108 9.56 -27.17 -16.54
CA LEU A 108 8.67 -28.20 -15.99
C LEU A 108 8.11 -27.75 -14.65
N TRP A 109 8.97 -27.14 -13.82
CA TRP A 109 8.59 -26.47 -12.58
C TRP A 109 9.69 -25.51 -12.13
N PHE A 110 9.28 -24.44 -11.46
CA PHE A 110 10.17 -23.49 -10.79
C PHE A 110 9.56 -23.10 -9.45
N THR A 111 10.30 -23.32 -8.36
CA THR A 111 9.76 -23.18 -7.01
C THR A 111 10.77 -22.58 -6.06
N SER A 112 10.26 -22.03 -4.96
CA SER A 112 11.02 -21.63 -3.78
C SER A 112 10.71 -22.59 -2.63
N ASP A 113 11.68 -22.78 -1.73
CA ASP A 113 11.48 -23.48 -0.47
C ASP A 113 10.59 -22.71 0.52
N GLN A 114 10.48 -21.39 0.39
CA GLN A 114 9.69 -20.53 1.28
C GLN A 114 8.86 -19.52 0.50
N GLY A 115 7.58 -19.39 0.88
CA GLY A 115 6.71 -18.34 0.34
C GLY A 115 6.88 -16.98 1.01
N GLU A 116 7.50 -16.94 2.20
CA GLU A 116 7.72 -15.73 2.99
C GLU A 116 8.96 -15.87 3.86
N VAL A 117 9.78 -14.81 3.94
CA VAL A 117 11.04 -14.75 4.70
C VAL A 117 11.18 -13.44 5.48
N ASN A 118 12.10 -13.39 6.44
CA ASN A 118 12.55 -12.15 7.06
C ASN A 118 13.68 -11.50 6.23
N PRO A 119 13.86 -10.17 6.27
CA PRO A 119 15.06 -9.54 5.74
C PRO A 119 16.34 -10.14 6.35
N GLY A 120 17.35 -10.39 5.52
CA GLY A 120 18.62 -11.01 5.94
C GLY A 120 18.64 -12.54 5.83
N GLU A 121 17.50 -13.18 5.58
CA GLU A 121 17.42 -14.62 5.34
C GLU A 121 17.76 -14.97 3.87
N ASN A 122 17.92 -16.26 3.61
CA ASN A 122 18.16 -16.77 2.27
C ASN A 122 16.94 -17.52 1.76
N VAL A 123 16.75 -17.49 0.44
CA VAL A 123 15.77 -18.31 -0.26
C VAL A 123 16.47 -19.36 -1.12
N THR A 124 15.97 -20.60 -1.12
CA THR A 124 16.42 -21.64 -2.04
C THR A 124 15.44 -21.77 -3.20
N LEU A 125 15.91 -21.49 -4.41
CA LEU A 125 15.16 -21.75 -5.63
C LEU A 125 15.54 -23.11 -6.20
N ARG A 126 14.58 -23.79 -6.80
CA ARG A 126 14.75 -25.09 -7.47
C ARG A 126 13.97 -25.09 -8.77
N TRP A 127 14.55 -25.67 -9.82
CA TRP A 127 13.90 -25.79 -11.12
C TRP A 127 14.33 -27.04 -11.87
N ASP A 128 13.49 -27.41 -12.82
CA ASP A 128 13.76 -28.43 -13.82
C ASP A 128 13.21 -27.98 -15.17
N THR A 129 13.93 -28.30 -16.23
CA THR A 129 13.60 -27.84 -17.59
C THR A 129 13.80 -28.94 -18.62
N GLU A 130 13.12 -28.80 -19.74
CA GLU A 130 13.26 -29.70 -20.89
C GLU A 130 13.69 -28.90 -22.12
N SER A 131 14.62 -29.47 -22.89
CA SER A 131 15.13 -28.89 -24.14
C SER A 131 15.79 -27.51 -23.98
N VAL A 132 16.40 -27.26 -22.83
CA VAL A 132 17.11 -26.01 -22.49
C VAL A 132 18.62 -26.22 -22.52
N THR A 133 19.34 -25.24 -23.06
CA THR A 133 20.82 -25.22 -23.09
C THR A 133 21.42 -24.07 -22.28
N ARG A 134 20.62 -23.04 -21.97
CA ARG A 134 21.03 -21.89 -21.16
C ARG A 134 19.85 -21.43 -20.30
N ALA A 135 20.09 -21.16 -19.02
CA ALA A 135 19.10 -20.60 -18.12
C ALA A 135 19.67 -19.41 -17.34
N VAL A 136 18.81 -18.44 -17.04
CA VAL A 136 19.15 -17.21 -16.31
C VAL A 136 18.03 -16.89 -15.33
N ILE A 137 18.37 -16.65 -14.07
CA ILE A 137 17.43 -16.15 -13.07
C ILE A 137 17.61 -14.64 -12.93
N GLN A 138 16.52 -13.91 -13.07
CA GLN A 138 16.44 -12.47 -12.81
C GLN A 138 15.66 -12.23 -11.52
N GLN A 139 16.14 -11.31 -10.69
CA GLN A 139 15.49 -10.95 -9.43
C GLN A 139 14.94 -9.53 -9.53
N TYR A 140 13.63 -9.42 -9.33
CA TYR A 140 12.91 -8.16 -9.30
C TYR A 140 12.54 -7.84 -7.86
N GLY A 141 12.86 -6.63 -7.40
CA GLY A 141 12.30 -6.09 -6.17
C GLY A 141 10.87 -5.65 -6.37
N ALA A 142 10.21 -5.24 -5.28
CA ALA A 142 8.85 -4.72 -5.35
C ALA A 142 8.71 -3.51 -6.31
N ASN A 143 9.80 -2.77 -6.53
CA ASN A 143 9.87 -1.62 -7.43
C ASN A 143 9.94 -2.00 -8.91
N ASN A 144 9.83 -3.30 -9.21
CA ASN A 144 9.99 -3.91 -10.53
C ASN A 144 11.33 -3.59 -11.21
N VAL A 145 12.33 -3.17 -10.42
CA VAL A 145 13.70 -3.00 -10.90
C VAL A 145 14.37 -4.35 -10.79
N ASN A 146 14.91 -4.83 -11.93
CA ASN A 146 15.85 -5.93 -11.92
C ASN A 146 17.18 -5.40 -11.36
N TYR A 147 17.65 -5.98 -10.28
CA TYR A 147 18.93 -5.60 -9.67
C TYR A 147 19.93 -6.76 -9.61
N SER A 148 19.53 -7.97 -10.01
CA SER A 148 20.40 -9.14 -10.04
C SER A 148 20.01 -10.09 -11.17
N GLU A 149 21.02 -10.49 -11.95
CA GLU A 149 20.91 -11.50 -12.99
C GLU A 149 21.99 -12.57 -12.76
N VAL A 150 21.57 -13.83 -12.65
CA VAL A 150 22.45 -14.96 -12.36
C VAL A 150 22.30 -16.03 -13.43
N SER A 151 23.40 -16.38 -14.10
CA SER A 151 23.42 -17.53 -15.02
C SER A 151 23.43 -18.83 -14.23
N VAL A 152 22.55 -19.76 -14.60
CA VAL A 152 22.37 -21.05 -13.92
C VAL A 152 22.34 -22.21 -14.92
N GLY A 153 22.44 -23.44 -14.41
CA GLY A 153 22.28 -24.65 -15.23
C GLY A 153 20.84 -24.83 -15.72
N PRO A 154 20.59 -25.64 -16.77
CA PRO A 154 19.25 -25.96 -17.25
C PRO A 154 18.32 -26.48 -16.15
N ASP A 155 18.85 -27.31 -15.26
CA ASP A 155 18.21 -27.82 -14.05
C ASP A 155 19.08 -27.52 -12.83
N GLY A 156 18.46 -27.46 -11.64
CA GLY A 156 19.22 -27.38 -10.41
C GLY A 156 18.56 -26.62 -9.27
N SER A 157 19.43 -26.09 -8.40
CA SER A 157 19.05 -25.31 -7.23
C SER A 157 20.08 -24.23 -6.95
N ILE A 158 19.61 -23.08 -6.47
CA ILE A 158 20.46 -21.96 -6.05
C ILE A 158 19.93 -21.39 -4.74
N VAL A 159 20.84 -20.95 -3.89
CA VAL A 159 20.52 -20.17 -2.68
C VAL A 159 20.81 -18.71 -2.99
N LEU A 160 19.82 -17.85 -2.83
CA LEU A 160 19.93 -16.41 -3.04
C LEU A 160 19.68 -15.68 -1.70
N PRO A 161 20.51 -14.69 -1.35
CA PRO A 161 20.28 -13.89 -0.15
C PRO A 161 19.17 -12.86 -0.38
N ILE A 162 18.35 -12.64 0.65
CA ILE A 162 17.49 -11.47 0.78
C ILE A 162 18.20 -10.49 1.70
N THR A 163 18.50 -9.29 1.22
CA THR A 163 19.28 -8.32 1.99
C THR A 163 18.45 -7.70 3.11
N ASP A 164 19.11 -7.19 4.16
CA ASP A 164 18.46 -6.53 5.29
C ASP A 164 17.67 -5.26 4.91
N GLN A 165 17.84 -4.74 3.70
CA GLN A 165 17.13 -3.56 3.20
C GLN A 165 15.87 -3.92 2.41
N GLU A 166 15.73 -5.16 1.96
CA GLU A 166 14.63 -5.60 1.10
C GLU A 166 13.34 -5.80 1.90
N ARG A 167 12.21 -5.42 1.29
CA ARG A 167 10.88 -5.41 1.91
C ARG A 167 9.85 -5.85 0.88
N LEU A 168 8.64 -6.16 1.36
CA LEU A 168 7.46 -6.48 0.56
C LEU A 168 7.59 -7.83 -0.15
N TYR A 169 8.32 -7.91 -1.26
CA TYR A 169 8.48 -9.14 -2.02
C TYR A 169 9.62 -9.08 -3.04
N HIS A 170 10.11 -10.25 -3.42
CA HIS A 170 10.90 -10.50 -4.61
C HIS A 170 10.15 -11.39 -5.58
N THR A 171 10.19 -11.03 -6.86
CA THR A 171 9.79 -11.93 -7.94
C THR A 171 11.04 -12.42 -8.64
N PHE A 172 11.25 -13.73 -8.61
CA PHE A 172 12.31 -14.40 -9.35
C PHE A 172 11.73 -14.89 -10.66
N VAL A 173 12.41 -14.62 -11.77
CA VAL A 173 12.00 -15.06 -13.11
C VAL A 173 13.10 -15.94 -13.68
N LEU A 174 12.77 -17.20 -13.97
CA LEU A 174 13.65 -18.12 -14.68
C LEU A 174 13.41 -17.97 -16.18
N ASN A 175 14.39 -17.43 -16.89
CA ASN A 175 14.38 -17.37 -18.36
C ASN A 175 15.21 -18.54 -18.91
N ALA A 176 14.58 -19.44 -19.65
CA ALA A 176 15.20 -20.65 -20.18
C ALA A 176 15.24 -20.62 -21.71
N TYR A 177 16.40 -20.94 -22.30
CA TYR A 177 16.69 -20.82 -23.73
C TYR A 177 17.18 -22.14 -24.32
N ASN A 178 16.73 -22.49 -25.53
CA ASN A 178 17.24 -23.62 -26.30
C ASN A 178 18.46 -23.21 -27.17
N ALA A 179 19.03 -24.17 -27.91
CA ALA A 179 20.17 -23.93 -28.81
C ALA A 179 19.84 -23.04 -30.02
N ALA A 180 18.57 -22.95 -30.41
CA ALA A 180 18.09 -22.09 -31.50
C ALA A 180 17.89 -20.63 -31.06
N GLY A 181 17.89 -20.36 -29.75
CA GLY A 181 17.66 -19.05 -29.17
C GLY A 181 16.20 -18.77 -28.78
N ASP A 182 15.29 -19.73 -28.97
CA ASP A 182 13.91 -19.64 -28.47
C ASP A 182 13.93 -19.63 -26.93
N ASN A 183 12.95 -18.98 -26.30
CA ASN A 183 12.88 -18.87 -24.85
C ASN A 183 11.48 -19.15 -24.28
N THR A 184 11.48 -19.58 -23.03
CA THR A 184 10.30 -19.66 -22.16
C THR A 184 10.66 -19.12 -20.79
N SER A 185 9.67 -18.77 -19.98
CA SER A 185 9.92 -18.35 -18.59
C SER A 185 8.83 -18.83 -17.64
N ASP A 186 9.23 -18.91 -16.37
CA ASP A 186 8.34 -19.11 -15.23
C ASP A 186 8.80 -18.21 -14.08
N SER A 187 7.94 -17.96 -13.10
CA SER A 187 8.26 -17.07 -11.97
C SER A 187 7.72 -17.54 -10.64
N VAL A 188 8.45 -17.20 -9.58
CA VAL A 188 8.03 -17.42 -8.19
C VAL A 188 8.20 -16.12 -7.40
N THR A 189 7.19 -15.79 -6.59
CA THR A 189 7.23 -14.62 -5.71
C THR A 189 7.41 -15.07 -4.26
N VAL A 190 8.40 -14.49 -3.60
CA VAL A 190 8.66 -14.67 -2.17
C VAL A 190 8.40 -13.36 -1.46
N TYR A 191 7.60 -13.41 -0.40
CA TYR A 191 7.25 -12.23 0.38
C TYR A 191 8.26 -11.97 1.48
N ILE A 192 8.47 -10.70 1.80
CA ILE A 192 9.45 -10.27 2.77
C ILE A 192 8.72 -9.48 3.85
N ARG A 193 8.85 -9.94 5.09
CA ARG A 193 8.19 -9.29 6.24
C ARG A 193 8.74 -7.89 6.47
N CYS A 194 7.87 -7.00 6.93
CA CYS A 194 8.29 -5.69 7.39
C CYS A 194 9.08 -5.84 8.72
N PRO A 195 10.25 -5.20 8.88
CA PRO A 195 11.03 -5.23 10.12
C PRO A 195 10.42 -4.34 11.22
N HIS A 196 9.48 -3.48 10.84
CA HIS A 196 8.82 -2.51 11.69
C HIS A 196 7.31 -2.60 11.50
N THR A 197 6.59 -2.23 12.55
CA THR A 197 5.13 -2.09 12.54
C THR A 197 4.74 -0.62 12.59
N TYR A 198 3.58 -0.28 12.03
CA TYR A 198 3.04 1.06 12.19
C TYR A 198 2.62 1.33 13.65
N PHE A 199 2.64 2.60 14.06
CA PHE A 199 2.25 3.02 15.42
C PHE A 199 0.74 3.02 15.70
N PHE A 200 -0.07 2.62 14.72
CA PHE A 200 -1.53 2.62 14.79
C PHE A 200 -2.08 1.24 14.42
N SER A 201 -3.31 0.96 14.87
CA SER A 201 -4.02 -0.30 14.65
C SER A 201 -5.54 -0.04 14.57
N PRO A 202 -6.31 -0.78 13.73
CA PRO A 202 -5.82 -1.73 12.74
C PRO A 202 -5.00 -0.99 11.68
N THR A 203 -3.90 -1.58 11.27
CA THR A 203 -3.33 -1.20 9.98
C THR A 203 -4.33 -1.77 8.98
N ALA A 204 -5.05 -0.91 8.23
CA ALA A 204 -5.90 -1.32 7.11
C ALA A 204 -5.29 -2.57 6.46
N ASP A 205 -6.08 -3.63 6.37
CA ASP A 205 -5.71 -5.06 6.30
C ASP A 205 -4.93 -5.47 5.03
N THR A 206 -4.32 -4.49 4.36
CA THR A 206 -3.84 -4.40 2.98
C THR A 206 -2.31 -4.31 2.85
N TYR A 207 -1.56 -4.20 3.95
CA TYR A 207 -0.14 -3.81 3.95
C TYR A 207 0.88 -4.89 3.53
N ARG A 208 0.47 -5.89 2.73
CA ARG A 208 1.44 -6.71 1.99
C ARG A 208 2.29 -5.87 1.02
N TRP A 209 1.85 -4.63 0.75
CA TRP A 209 2.41 -3.70 -0.24
C TRP A 209 2.94 -2.39 0.35
N ASP A 210 2.91 -2.17 1.67
CA ASP A 210 3.45 -0.96 2.30
C ASP A 210 4.02 -1.27 3.70
N CYS A 211 5.33 -1.08 3.85
CA CYS A 211 6.07 -1.31 5.10
C CYS A 211 6.47 0.04 5.71
N PRO A 212 6.54 0.18 7.04
CA PRO A 212 7.18 1.33 7.62
C PRO A 212 8.67 1.37 7.27
N GLU A 213 9.17 2.55 6.90
CA GLU A 213 10.59 2.77 6.60
C GLU A 213 11.49 2.55 7.83
N GLY A 214 10.96 2.90 9.01
CA GLY A 214 11.66 2.87 10.28
C GLY A 214 10.69 2.75 11.45
N PRO A 215 11.18 2.74 12.70
CA PRO A 215 10.33 2.88 13.87
C PRO A 215 9.60 4.23 13.86
N ALA A 216 8.49 4.32 14.59
CA ALA A 216 7.77 5.58 14.75
C ALA A 216 8.62 6.62 15.46
N GLY A 217 8.68 7.82 14.88
CA GLY A 217 9.35 8.98 15.43
C GLY A 217 8.39 9.94 16.10
N THR A 218 8.96 10.98 16.71
CA THR A 218 8.23 12.11 17.28
C THR A 218 8.72 13.43 16.68
N SER A 219 7.81 14.38 16.51
CA SER A 219 8.12 15.72 16.04
C SER A 219 7.36 16.76 16.84
N SER A 220 8.03 17.86 17.21
CA SER A 220 7.31 19.08 17.55
C SER A 220 6.42 19.47 16.38
N ALA A 221 5.15 19.72 16.65
CA ALA A 221 4.16 20.02 15.63
C ALA A 221 3.23 21.14 16.11
N ALA A 222 2.54 21.74 15.15
CA ALA A 222 1.42 22.63 15.43
C ALA A 222 0.27 22.32 14.46
N GLU A 223 -0.96 22.51 14.90
CA GLU A 223 -2.15 22.28 14.08
C GLU A 223 -3.16 23.42 14.27
N GLU A 224 -3.78 23.84 13.18
CA GLU A 224 -4.86 24.82 13.20
C GLU A 224 -5.99 24.34 12.28
N TYR A 225 -7.22 24.31 12.81
CA TYR A 225 -8.42 23.90 12.07
C TYR A 225 -9.07 25.09 11.37
N PHE A 226 -9.49 24.87 10.13
CA PHE A 226 -10.15 25.85 9.28
C PHE A 226 -11.50 25.30 8.80
N GLU A 227 -12.37 26.18 8.30
CA GLU A 227 -13.70 25.81 7.78
C GLU A 227 -13.62 24.74 6.66
N GLY A 228 -12.60 24.83 5.82
CA GLY A 228 -12.39 23.98 4.64
C GLY A 228 -11.23 22.98 4.79
N GLY A 229 -10.64 22.82 5.97
CA GLY A 229 -9.50 21.92 6.16
C GLY A 229 -8.72 22.16 7.43
N ARG A 230 -7.42 21.85 7.39
CA ARG A 230 -6.47 22.11 8.48
C ARG A 230 -5.07 22.37 7.94
N MET A 231 -4.28 23.09 8.72
CA MET A 231 -2.85 23.18 8.51
C MET A 231 -2.12 22.45 9.63
N ILE A 232 -1.07 21.72 9.27
CA ILE A 232 -0.19 21.02 10.21
C ILE A 232 1.26 21.40 9.91
N TRP A 233 1.98 21.87 10.92
CA TRP A 233 3.39 22.19 10.82
C TRP A 233 4.23 21.11 11.49
N LEU A 234 5.32 20.69 10.85
CA LEU A 234 6.33 19.80 11.44
C LEU A 234 7.66 20.54 11.64
N GLY A 235 8.11 20.59 12.89
CA GLY A 235 9.22 21.43 13.32
C GLY A 235 10.60 21.07 12.77
N PRO A 236 11.04 19.80 12.80
CA PRO A 236 12.33 19.39 12.26
C PRO A 236 12.46 19.64 10.75
N GLU A 237 11.37 19.40 10.01
CA GLU A 237 11.34 19.54 8.55
C GLU A 237 11.08 20.98 8.11
N LYS A 238 10.54 21.84 8.99
CA LYS A 238 10.07 23.20 8.68
C LYS A 238 9.08 23.18 7.51
N VAL A 239 8.12 22.26 7.58
CA VAL A 239 7.10 22.06 6.54
C VAL A 239 5.73 22.30 7.13
N ILE A 240 4.87 22.97 6.36
CA ILE A 240 3.43 23.14 6.59
C ILE A 240 2.69 22.29 5.56
N TYR A 241 1.93 21.32 6.03
CA TYR A 241 0.96 20.58 5.25
C TYR A 241 -0.40 21.25 5.34
N VAL A 242 -1.02 21.52 4.20
CA VAL A 242 -2.40 21.99 4.11
C VAL A 242 -3.26 20.82 3.65
N LEU A 243 -4.16 20.38 4.53
CA LEU A 243 -5.09 19.28 4.30
C LEU A 243 -6.48 19.86 4.06
N LEU A 244 -6.93 19.87 2.80
CA LEU A 244 -8.26 20.34 2.43
C LEU A 244 -9.31 19.24 2.61
N ASN A 245 -10.53 19.59 3.01
CA ASN A 245 -11.61 18.64 3.28
C ASN A 245 -12.03 17.76 2.08
N ASP A 246 -11.67 18.13 0.85
CA ASP A 246 -11.88 17.33 -0.35
C ASP A 246 -10.76 16.30 -0.62
N GLY A 247 -9.81 16.16 0.31
CA GLY A 247 -8.67 15.24 0.21
C GLY A 247 -7.44 15.85 -0.47
N GLY A 248 -7.48 17.12 -0.90
CA GLY A 248 -6.33 17.80 -1.47
C GLY A 248 -5.24 18.08 -0.42
N LEU A 249 -3.99 17.73 -0.75
CA LEU A 249 -2.81 17.98 0.10
C LEU A 249 -1.87 18.96 -0.61
N TYR A 250 -1.48 20.02 0.09
CA TYR A 250 -0.46 20.96 -0.37
C TYR A 250 0.66 21.08 0.66
N THR A 251 1.88 21.29 0.19
CA THR A 251 3.08 21.35 1.04
C THR A 251 3.77 22.69 0.86
N TYR A 252 4.04 23.39 1.95
CA TYR A 252 4.72 24.67 1.96
C TYR A 252 5.93 24.59 2.89
N ALA A 253 7.05 25.19 2.48
CA ALA A 253 8.15 25.46 3.40
C ALA A 253 7.74 26.56 4.39
N ASP A 254 7.95 26.33 5.68
CA ASP A 254 7.79 27.37 6.69
C ASP A 254 8.96 28.35 6.60
N THR A 255 8.70 29.47 5.94
CA THR A 255 9.66 30.56 5.74
C THR A 255 9.50 31.67 6.76
N TRP A 256 8.53 31.56 7.68
CA TRP A 256 8.28 32.57 8.69
C TRP A 256 9.40 32.57 9.74
N THR A 257 9.76 33.76 10.21
CA THR A 257 10.73 33.93 11.30
C THR A 257 10.16 34.85 12.36
N GLU A 258 10.59 34.64 13.61
CA GLU A 258 10.15 35.46 14.75
C GLU A 258 10.34 36.96 14.46
N GLY A 259 9.29 37.75 14.75
CA GLY A 259 9.27 39.19 14.50
C GLY A 259 8.89 39.63 13.08
N GLN A 260 8.67 38.72 12.13
CA GLN A 260 8.09 39.10 10.84
C GLN A 260 6.65 39.60 11.00
N PRO A 261 6.26 40.70 10.33
CA PRO A 261 4.89 41.18 10.37
C PRO A 261 3.95 40.20 9.66
N ASP A 262 2.68 40.22 10.07
CA ASP A 262 1.62 39.52 9.35
C ASP A 262 1.56 39.99 7.89
N VAL A 263 1.31 39.06 6.95
CA VAL A 263 1.14 39.38 5.52
C VAL A 263 -0.07 40.30 5.29
N ASP A 264 -1.15 40.09 6.05
CA ASP A 264 -2.43 40.80 5.89
C ASP A 264 -2.88 41.47 7.21
N PRO A 265 -2.16 42.48 7.73
CA PRO A 265 -2.42 43.02 9.07
C PRO A 265 -3.79 43.70 9.19
N GLY A 266 -4.35 44.20 8.08
CA GLY A 266 -5.64 44.92 8.07
C GLY A 266 -6.89 44.04 7.99
N ILE A 267 -6.75 42.72 7.87
CA ILE A 267 -7.89 41.81 7.70
C ILE A 267 -8.27 41.22 9.05
N ALA A 268 -9.46 41.58 9.54
CA ALA A 268 -10.01 41.06 10.79
C ALA A 268 -10.90 39.82 10.54
N PRO A 269 -10.86 38.80 11.43
CA PRO A 269 -11.73 37.64 11.30
C PRO A 269 -13.19 38.01 11.67
N PRO A 270 -14.19 37.32 11.09
CA PRO A 270 -15.57 37.35 11.55
C PRO A 270 -15.73 36.89 13.00
N SER A 271 -16.89 37.16 13.60
CA SER A 271 -17.20 36.68 14.95
C SER A 271 -17.11 35.15 15.05
N GLY A 272 -16.45 34.64 16.10
CA GLY A 272 -16.26 33.20 16.30
C GLY A 272 -15.24 32.56 15.34
N ARG A 273 -14.41 33.37 14.69
CA ARG A 273 -13.30 32.94 13.84
C ARG A 273 -11.99 33.57 14.26
N TYR A 274 -10.91 32.95 13.79
CA TYR A 274 -9.55 33.36 14.08
C TYR A 274 -8.83 33.67 12.78
N LYS A 275 -7.95 34.66 12.84
CA LYS A 275 -6.98 34.92 11.78
C LYS A 275 -5.75 34.07 12.08
N PRO A 276 -5.32 33.19 11.17
CA PRO A 276 -4.10 32.42 11.37
C PRO A 276 -2.90 33.35 11.47
N VAL A 277 -1.90 32.96 12.27
CA VAL A 277 -0.70 33.75 12.55
C VAL A 277 0.57 32.98 12.17
N ARG A 278 1.73 33.64 12.24
CA ARG A 278 3.04 33.03 12.01
C ARG A 278 3.12 32.29 10.66
N GLY A 279 3.63 31.05 10.64
CA GLY A 279 3.75 30.23 9.44
C GLY A 279 2.42 29.98 8.74
N PHE A 280 1.36 29.63 9.49
CA PHE A 280 0.03 29.41 8.93
C PHE A 280 -0.57 30.69 8.36
N GLY A 281 -0.44 31.81 9.08
CA GLY A 281 -0.85 33.14 8.62
C GLY A 281 -0.14 33.56 7.34
N ARG A 282 1.13 33.18 7.17
CA ARG A 282 1.88 33.45 5.95
C ARG A 282 1.36 32.62 4.78
N VAL A 283 1.12 31.32 4.94
CA VAL A 283 0.56 30.48 3.86
C VAL A 283 -0.83 31.00 3.48
N TRP A 284 -1.70 31.21 4.47
CA TRP A 284 -3.05 31.69 4.28
C TRP A 284 -3.13 33.10 3.66
N GLY A 285 -2.22 34.00 4.02
CA GLY A 285 -2.18 35.36 3.46
C GLY A 285 -1.53 35.46 2.07
N SER A 286 -0.56 34.59 1.77
CA SER A 286 0.22 34.68 0.52
C SER A 286 -0.34 33.88 -0.66
N ASP A 287 -1.20 32.89 -0.39
CA ASP A 287 -1.81 32.04 -1.42
C ASP A 287 -3.34 32.22 -1.44
N PRO A 288 -3.89 33.04 -2.36
CA PRO A 288 -5.33 33.27 -2.46
C PRO A 288 -6.13 32.00 -2.76
N TYR A 289 -5.54 31.04 -3.47
CA TYR A 289 -6.19 29.76 -3.75
C TYR A 289 -6.38 28.99 -2.44
N ILE A 290 -5.31 28.77 -1.67
CA ILE A 290 -5.40 28.08 -0.38
C ILE A 290 -6.33 28.82 0.59
N ARG A 291 -6.24 30.15 0.66
CA ARG A 291 -7.14 30.96 1.49
C ARG A 291 -8.60 30.71 1.18
N SER A 292 -8.96 30.73 -0.11
CA SER A 292 -10.34 30.51 -0.55
C SER A 292 -10.83 29.09 -0.25
N ARG A 293 -9.94 28.11 -0.29
CA ARG A 293 -10.25 26.70 -0.05
C ARG A 293 -10.38 26.39 1.44
N LEU A 294 -9.57 27.01 2.30
CA LEU A 294 -9.60 26.82 3.75
C LEU A 294 -10.67 27.66 4.45
N GLY A 295 -10.94 28.89 4.00
CA GLY A 295 -11.76 29.83 4.77
C GLY A 295 -11.05 30.31 6.04
N TRP A 296 -11.80 30.67 7.08
CA TRP A 296 -11.23 31.17 8.33
C TRP A 296 -10.85 30.05 9.31
N ALA A 297 -9.89 30.32 10.19
CA ALA A 297 -9.57 29.40 11.27
C ALA A 297 -10.73 29.35 12.28
N MET A 298 -11.04 28.15 12.76
CA MET A 298 -12.12 27.87 13.71
C MET A 298 -11.63 27.86 15.16
N SER A 299 -10.33 27.68 15.36
CA SER A 299 -9.65 27.72 16.65
C SER A 299 -8.24 28.27 16.46
N PRO A 300 -7.59 28.82 17.50
CA PRO A 300 -6.18 29.17 17.43
C PRO A 300 -5.29 27.95 17.20
N GLU A 301 -4.13 28.17 16.58
CA GLU A 301 -3.03 27.21 16.46
C GLU A 301 -2.71 26.53 17.81
N GLN A 302 -2.60 25.20 17.79
CA GLN A 302 -2.26 24.35 18.93
C GLN A 302 -0.92 23.66 18.70
N GLY A 303 0.04 23.89 19.59
CA GLY A 303 1.32 23.17 19.60
C GLY A 303 1.22 21.81 20.29
N TYR A 304 1.84 20.77 19.73
CA TYR A 304 1.84 19.42 20.29
C TYR A 304 3.07 18.61 19.87
N GLN A 305 3.20 17.39 20.40
CA GLN A 305 4.18 16.41 19.96
C GLN A 305 3.47 15.38 19.09
N ALA A 306 3.72 15.43 17.79
CA ALA A 306 3.15 14.48 16.85
C ALA A 306 3.96 13.18 16.85
N GLN A 307 3.26 12.06 16.68
CA GLN A 307 3.87 10.78 16.32
C GLN A 307 3.80 10.62 14.81
N LEU A 308 4.91 10.23 14.18
CA LEU A 308 4.97 10.13 12.72
C LEU A 308 5.79 8.94 12.26
N GLN A 309 5.50 8.44 11.08
CA GLN A 309 6.22 7.31 10.48
C GLN A 309 6.06 7.33 8.97
N ARG A 310 7.15 7.11 8.23
CA ARG A 310 7.15 7.10 6.77
C ARG A 310 6.91 5.69 6.23
N SER A 311 6.23 5.61 5.09
CA SER A 311 6.18 4.40 4.27
C SER A 311 7.51 4.16 3.58
N TRP A 312 7.92 2.91 3.45
CA TRP A 312 9.04 2.49 2.64
C TRP A 312 8.78 2.82 1.16
N ALA A 313 9.65 3.66 0.61
CA ALA A 313 9.37 4.42 -0.61
C ALA A 313 9.55 3.65 -1.94
N CYS A 314 9.88 2.35 -1.93
CA CYS A 314 10.43 1.74 -3.13
C CYS A 314 9.43 1.62 -4.31
N CYS A 315 8.10 1.65 -4.10
CA CYS A 315 7.14 1.34 -5.19
C CYS A 315 5.85 2.17 -5.21
N SER A 316 5.58 2.97 -4.19
CA SER A 316 4.33 3.74 -4.13
C SER A 316 4.49 5.07 -4.89
N PRO A 317 3.53 5.46 -5.75
CA PRO A 317 3.44 6.84 -6.23
C PRO A 317 3.41 7.80 -5.02
N GLY A 318 4.42 8.67 -4.90
CA GLY A 318 4.57 9.56 -3.76
C GLY A 318 5.52 9.01 -2.69
N SER A 319 6.78 8.80 -3.07
CA SER A 319 7.94 8.22 -2.34
C SER A 319 8.29 8.84 -0.96
N ASN A 320 7.35 9.53 -0.32
CA ASN A 320 7.45 10.18 0.98
C ASN A 320 6.11 10.10 1.74
N ALA A 321 5.31 9.03 1.52
CA ALA A 321 4.05 8.93 2.23
C ALA A 321 4.29 8.89 3.75
N LEU A 322 3.47 9.66 4.46
CA LEU A 322 3.69 9.98 5.87
C LEU A 322 2.41 9.68 6.64
N TYR A 323 2.53 8.82 7.64
CA TYR A 323 1.52 8.66 8.66
C TYR A 323 1.82 9.63 9.80
N LEU A 324 0.81 10.37 10.23
CA LEU A 324 0.92 11.37 11.28
C LEU A 324 -0.27 11.26 12.22
N ARG A 325 -0.01 11.20 13.53
CA ARG A 325 -1.04 11.35 14.55
C ARG A 325 -1.29 12.84 14.79
N GLU A 326 -2.51 13.28 14.50
CA GLU A 326 -3.00 14.65 14.74
C GLU A 326 -3.17 14.95 16.23
N PHE A 327 -3.41 16.22 16.56
CA PHE A 327 -3.65 16.68 17.93
C PHE A 327 -4.84 15.97 18.60
N ASP A 328 -5.86 15.60 17.82
CA ASP A 328 -7.04 14.89 18.31
C ASP A 328 -6.91 13.35 18.32
N ASN A 329 -5.67 12.84 18.17
CA ASN A 329 -5.28 11.43 18.15
C ASN A 329 -5.71 10.62 16.93
N ARG A 330 -6.39 11.20 15.94
CA ARG A 330 -6.61 10.53 14.66
C ARG A 330 -5.30 10.42 13.89
N VAL A 331 -5.23 9.45 12.98
CA VAL A 331 -4.06 9.25 12.14
C VAL A 331 -4.42 9.58 10.70
N VAL A 332 -3.64 10.48 10.11
CA VAL A 332 -3.73 10.80 8.69
C VAL A 332 -2.62 10.13 7.92
N HIS A 333 -2.94 9.70 6.71
CA HIS A 333 -2.01 9.25 5.71
C HIS A 333 -1.88 10.35 4.65
N LEU A 334 -0.67 10.87 4.51
CA LEU A 334 -0.33 11.91 3.54
C LEU A 334 0.44 11.28 2.39
N TRP A 335 0.06 11.59 1.15
CA TRP A 335 0.84 11.31 -0.06
C TRP A 335 1.25 12.64 -0.70
N PRO A 336 2.36 13.25 -0.23
CA PRO A 336 2.86 14.48 -0.81
C PRO A 336 3.27 14.25 -2.27
N ASN A 337 2.99 15.22 -3.12
CA ASN A 337 3.45 15.25 -4.50
C ASN A 337 4.30 16.52 -4.70
N SER A 338 5.47 16.38 -5.32
CA SER A 338 6.42 17.49 -5.51
C SER A 338 6.07 18.39 -6.71
N THR A 339 5.24 17.92 -7.64
CA THR A 339 4.92 18.62 -8.89
C THR A 339 3.45 19.04 -8.99
N SER A 340 2.58 18.55 -8.11
CA SER A 340 1.14 18.83 -8.10
C SER A 340 0.56 18.68 -6.69
N ALA A 341 -0.75 18.90 -6.54
CA ALA A 341 -1.44 18.60 -5.27
C ALA A 341 -1.30 17.10 -4.94
N GLY A 342 -0.90 16.81 -3.71
CA GLY A 342 -0.93 15.46 -3.16
C GLY A 342 -2.35 15.07 -2.74
N ARG A 343 -2.45 13.90 -2.08
CA ARG A 343 -3.67 13.42 -1.44
C ARG A 343 -3.44 13.23 0.05
N TRP A 344 -4.48 13.37 0.85
CA TRP A 344 -4.49 12.85 2.22
C TRP A 344 -5.82 12.15 2.53
N GLU A 345 -5.79 11.23 3.50
CA GLU A 345 -7.00 10.64 4.10
C GLU A 345 -6.76 10.24 5.56
N PHE A 346 -7.82 9.92 6.29
CA PHE A 346 -7.70 9.26 7.59
C PHE A 346 -7.49 7.76 7.40
N THR A 347 -6.63 7.16 8.23
CA THR A 347 -6.62 5.70 8.37
C THR A 347 -7.93 5.29 9.05
N GLN A 348 -8.74 4.43 8.42
CA GLN A 348 -10.06 4.04 8.93
C GLN A 348 -9.95 3.49 10.37
N PHE A 349 -10.91 3.83 11.23
CA PHE A 349 -11.12 3.23 12.55
C PHE A 349 -12.45 2.49 12.59
#